data_AF-A0A8H9QV40-F1
#
_entry.id   AF-A0A8H9QV40-F1
#
_cell.length_a   1.000
_cell.length_b   1.000
_cell.length_c   1.000
_cell.angle_alpha   90.00
_cell.angle_beta   90.00
_cell.angle_gamma   90.00
#
_symmetry.space_group_name_H-M   'P 1'
#
loop_
_entity.id
_entity.type
_entity.pdbx_description
1 polymer ?
#
loop_
_entity_poly.entity_id
_entity_poly.type
_entity_poly.pdbx_seq_one_letter_code
_entity_poly.pdbx_strand_id
1 'polypeptide(L)'
;MSNKIIKSYWGVELSPRFIDVGSKKLCIILPGIGYCLDRSYLDYSKQLTKEIGYDVLEIEYGYQINRSEFNIEKEFSIMVSESLEVIDNAIEKEYEEILIIGKSIGTSVQSFLNKDLSGRFKNIRNIYISPINKTLDEFNIESNSLVITGDKDPLLSIAHRVEIEKREDIESFIIEGANHALDIEGNVMNTVDALKESLEIEKDFILK
;
A
#
# COMPACT_ATOMS: atom_id res chain seq x y z
N MET A 1 14.56 -6.48 17.35
CA MET A 1 13.19 -6.96 17.10
C MET A 1 12.57 -7.41 18.39
N SER A 2 11.58 -6.66 18.85
CA SER A 2 10.67 -7.02 19.93
C SER A 2 9.92 -8.27 19.47
N ASN A 3 10.12 -9.39 20.18
CA ASN A 3 9.39 -10.63 19.94
C ASN A 3 7.99 -10.61 20.59
N LYS A 4 7.32 -9.45 20.60
CA LYS A 4 5.96 -9.39 21.17
C LYS A 4 5.01 -10.04 20.17
N ILE A 5 4.48 -11.19 20.57
CA ILE A 5 3.42 -11.86 19.82
C ILE A 5 2.17 -10.97 19.85
N ILE A 6 1.72 -10.53 18.67
CA ILE A 6 0.46 -9.80 18.51
C ILE A 6 -0.60 -10.82 18.17
N LYS A 7 -1.64 -10.92 19.00
CA LYS A 7 -2.77 -11.82 18.76
C LYS A 7 -3.86 -11.08 18.00
N SER A 8 -4.16 -11.56 16.81
CA SER A 8 -5.21 -11.01 15.98
C SER A 8 -6.59 -11.42 16.47
N TYR A 9 -7.59 -10.57 16.24
CA TYR A 9 -9.01 -10.83 16.30
C TYR A 9 -9.41 -12.12 15.58
N TRP A 10 -8.75 -12.43 14.47
CA TRP A 10 -8.97 -13.66 13.70
C TRP A 10 -8.30 -14.91 14.29
N GLY A 11 -7.83 -14.86 15.54
CA GLY A 11 -7.34 -16.04 16.27
C GLY A 11 -5.96 -16.55 15.84
N VAL A 12 -5.21 -15.73 15.10
CA VAL A 12 -3.85 -16.01 14.61
C VAL A 12 -2.84 -15.03 15.20
N GLU A 13 -1.57 -15.40 15.14
CA GLU A 13 -0.48 -14.50 15.52
C GLU A 13 -0.06 -13.65 14.32
N LEU A 14 -0.01 -12.33 14.51
CA LEU A 14 0.57 -11.43 13.52
C LEU A 14 2.07 -11.36 13.77
N SER A 15 2.83 -11.88 12.82
CA SER A 15 4.28 -11.80 12.84
C SER A 15 4.73 -10.73 11.84
N PRO A 16 5.47 -9.69 12.25
CA PRO A 16 6.01 -8.71 11.32
C PRO A 16 6.97 -9.41 10.36
N ARG A 17 6.71 -9.34 9.06
CA ARG A 17 7.66 -9.77 8.04
C ARG A 17 8.57 -8.59 7.73
N PHE A 18 9.64 -8.50 8.52
CA PHE A 18 10.60 -7.40 8.45
C PHE A 18 11.89 -7.85 7.75
N ILE A 19 12.31 -7.10 6.74
CA ILE A 19 13.56 -7.27 6.02
C ILE A 19 14.46 -6.09 6.39
N ASP A 20 15.43 -6.36 7.26
CA ASP A 20 16.43 -5.38 7.69
C ASP A 20 17.67 -5.47 6.79
N VAL A 21 17.96 -4.41 6.03
CA VAL A 21 19.21 -4.25 5.28
C VAL A 21 20.13 -3.22 5.94
N GLY A 22 19.80 -2.77 7.16
CA GLY A 22 20.54 -1.74 7.88
C GLY A 22 20.26 -0.33 7.36
N SER A 23 19.13 -0.10 6.68
CA SER A 23 18.81 1.19 6.09
C SER A 23 18.33 2.21 7.14
N LYS A 24 18.32 3.48 6.73
CA LYS A 24 17.60 4.56 7.42
C LYS A 24 16.28 4.91 6.74
N LYS A 25 15.90 4.15 5.72
CA LYS A 25 14.61 4.30 5.02
C LYS A 25 13.78 3.03 5.20
N LEU A 26 12.48 3.17 5.45
CA LEU A 26 11.55 2.04 5.62
C LEU A 26 10.44 2.11 4.58
N CYS A 27 10.18 0.99 3.92
CA CYS A 27 9.02 0.80 3.09
C CYS A 27 8.00 -0.10 3.81
N ILE A 28 6.76 0.35 3.94
CA ILE A 28 5.63 -0.39 4.52
C ILE A 28 4.71 -0.82 3.37
N ILE A 29 4.46 -2.12 3.25
CA ILE A 29 3.62 -2.70 2.18
C ILE A 29 2.28 -3.15 2.78
N LEU A 30 1.18 -2.65 2.22
CA LEU A 30 -0.19 -2.89 2.68
C LEU A 30 -1.03 -3.55 1.57
N PRO A 31 -1.42 -4.83 1.73
CA PRO A 31 -2.15 -5.58 0.71
C PRO A 31 -3.61 -5.15 0.57
N GLY A 32 -4.25 -5.61 -0.51
CA GLY A 32 -5.69 -5.48 -0.74
C GLY A 32 -6.49 -6.64 -0.15
N ILE A 33 -7.83 -6.61 -0.24
CA ILE A 33 -8.69 -7.65 0.38
C ILE A 33 -8.33 -9.06 -0.10
N GLY A 34 -8.34 -9.25 -1.42
CA GLY A 34 -7.96 -10.51 -2.08
C GLY A 34 -6.62 -10.46 -2.82
N TYR A 35 -5.86 -9.37 -2.65
CA TYR A 35 -4.61 -9.12 -3.37
C TYR A 35 -3.47 -9.13 -2.37
N CYS A 36 -2.92 -10.32 -2.14
CA CYS A 36 -1.87 -10.58 -1.17
C CYS A 36 -0.50 -10.03 -1.59
N LEU A 37 0.45 -10.06 -0.66
CA LEU A 37 1.81 -9.51 -0.80
C LEU A 37 2.67 -10.15 -1.91
N ASP A 38 2.25 -11.29 -2.46
CA ASP A 38 2.93 -12.08 -3.50
C ASP A 38 2.40 -11.78 -4.91
N ARG A 39 1.47 -10.82 -5.04
CA ARG A 39 0.87 -10.44 -6.32
C ARG A 39 1.70 -9.37 -7.02
N SER A 40 1.78 -9.49 -8.34
CA SER A 40 2.76 -8.85 -9.21
C SER A 40 3.08 -7.39 -8.87
N TYR A 41 2.09 -6.49 -8.84
CA TYR A 41 2.35 -5.08 -8.58
C TYR A 41 2.97 -4.86 -7.20
N LEU A 42 2.40 -5.44 -6.13
CA LEU A 42 2.97 -5.29 -4.79
C LEU A 42 4.32 -6.00 -4.63
N ASP A 43 4.46 -7.21 -5.15
CA ASP A 43 5.69 -7.99 -4.99
C ASP A 43 6.86 -7.33 -5.72
N TYR A 44 6.65 -6.83 -6.94
CA TYR A 44 7.71 -6.12 -7.67
C TYR A 44 7.97 -4.72 -7.12
N SER A 45 6.96 -3.95 -6.68
CA SER A 45 7.18 -2.67 -5.97
C SER A 45 8.05 -2.87 -4.73
N LYS A 46 7.78 -3.92 -3.94
CA LYS A 46 8.60 -4.32 -2.80
C LYS A 46 10.04 -4.68 -3.21
N GLN A 47 10.20 -5.46 -4.28
CA GLN A 47 11.55 -5.83 -4.75
C GLN A 47 12.32 -4.59 -5.21
N LEU A 48 11.66 -3.66 -5.91
CA LEU A 48 12.22 -2.38 -6.33
C LEU A 48 12.66 -1.53 -5.14
N THR A 49 11.85 -1.41 -4.09
CA THR A 49 12.23 -0.62 -2.90
C THR A 49 13.42 -1.23 -2.17
N LYS A 50 13.51 -2.56 -2.11
CA LYS A 50 14.71 -3.25 -1.61
C LYS A 50 15.94 -2.97 -2.46
N GLU A 51 15.81 -2.98 -3.79
CA GLU A 51 16.92 -2.64 -4.71
C GLU A 51 17.42 -1.22 -4.48
N ILE A 52 16.50 -0.27 -4.22
CA ILE A 52 16.82 1.13 -3.90
C ILE A 52 17.46 1.28 -2.50
N GLY A 53 17.33 0.27 -1.63
CA GLY A 53 17.98 0.23 -0.32
C GLY A 53 17.06 0.61 0.85
N TYR A 54 15.75 0.34 0.74
CA TYR A 54 14.82 0.42 1.87
C TYR A 54 14.88 -0.86 2.71
N ASP A 55 14.77 -0.71 4.03
CA ASP A 55 14.22 -1.80 4.86
C ASP A 55 12.75 -1.99 4.48
N VAL A 56 12.22 -3.20 4.63
CA VAL A 56 10.83 -3.49 4.26
C VAL A 56 10.07 -4.11 5.42
N LEU A 57 8.89 -3.57 5.71
CA LEU A 57 7.88 -4.16 6.57
C LEU A 57 6.66 -4.54 5.73
N GLU A 58 6.41 -5.84 5.60
CA GLU A 58 5.17 -6.33 5.00
C GLU A 58 4.11 -6.52 6.09
N ILE A 59 2.91 -6.00 5.84
CA ILE A 59 1.75 -6.20 6.70
C ILE A 59 0.87 -7.28 6.09
N GLU A 60 0.59 -8.33 6.84
CA GLU A 60 -0.36 -9.37 6.47
C GLU A 60 -1.53 -9.35 7.47
N TYR A 61 -2.76 -9.19 6.99
CA TYR A 61 -3.90 -9.05 7.88
C TYR A 61 -4.32 -10.40 8.48
N GLY A 62 -4.82 -10.40 9.72
CA GLY A 62 -5.16 -11.63 10.42
C GLY A 62 -6.20 -12.50 9.68
N TYR A 63 -7.19 -11.91 9.02
CA TYR A 63 -8.14 -12.68 8.21
C TYR A 63 -7.49 -13.35 7.00
N GLN A 64 -6.45 -12.76 6.41
CA GLN A 64 -5.73 -13.34 5.27
C GLN A 64 -4.94 -14.57 5.72
N ILE A 65 -4.24 -14.44 6.86
CA ILE A 65 -3.49 -15.55 7.48
C ILE A 65 -4.45 -16.68 7.88
N ASN A 66 -5.55 -16.34 8.56
CA ASN A 66 -6.53 -17.32 9.01
C ASN A 66 -7.47 -17.81 7.90
N ARG A 67 -7.41 -17.23 6.70
CA ARG A 67 -8.33 -17.49 5.58
C ARG A 67 -9.80 -17.34 5.97
N SER A 68 -10.09 -16.31 6.77
CA SER A 68 -11.44 -15.96 7.20
C SER A 68 -12.12 -15.00 6.22
N GLU A 69 -13.44 -14.98 6.25
CA GLU A 69 -14.19 -13.90 5.63
C GLU A 69 -13.87 -12.56 6.30
N PHE A 70 -13.94 -11.48 5.52
CA PHE A 70 -13.69 -10.12 6.01
C PHE A 70 -14.90 -9.24 5.69
N ASN A 71 -15.48 -8.64 6.73
CA ASN A 71 -16.56 -7.66 6.62
C ASN A 71 -16.02 -6.25 6.81
N ILE A 72 -15.85 -5.54 5.69
CA ILE A 72 -15.29 -4.18 5.68
C ILE A 72 -15.97 -3.21 6.65
N GLU A 73 -17.29 -3.25 6.79
CA GLU A 73 -18.04 -2.31 7.65
C GLU A 73 -17.79 -2.56 9.15
N LYS A 74 -17.60 -3.82 9.54
CA LYS A 74 -17.46 -4.22 10.95
C LYS A 74 -16.01 -4.34 11.41
N GLU A 75 -15.12 -4.70 10.49
CA GLU A 75 -13.79 -5.22 10.85
C GLU A 75 -12.66 -4.33 10.31
N PHE A 76 -12.95 -3.30 9.50
CA PHE A 76 -11.93 -2.40 8.98
C PHE A 76 -11.15 -1.69 10.11
N SER A 77 -11.83 -1.23 11.16
CA SER A 77 -11.17 -0.59 12.31
C SER A 77 -10.25 -1.55 13.07
N ILE A 78 -10.62 -2.83 13.15
CA ILE A 78 -9.79 -3.89 13.75
C ILE A 78 -8.53 -4.09 12.92
N MET A 79 -8.68 -4.25 11.60
CA MET A 79 -7.56 -4.40 10.67
C MET A 79 -6.58 -3.21 10.74
N VAL A 80 -7.09 -1.99 10.82
CA VAL A 80 -6.27 -0.77 10.98
C VAL A 80 -5.52 -0.79 12.31
N SER A 81 -6.20 -1.08 13.42
CA SER A 81 -5.58 -1.13 14.75
C SER A 81 -4.49 -2.19 14.85
N GLU A 82 -4.73 -3.38 14.28
CA GLU A 82 -3.75 -4.47 14.24
C GLU A 82 -2.54 -4.11 13.38
N SER A 83 -2.76 -3.45 12.24
CA SER A 83 -1.67 -2.98 11.37
C SER A 83 -0.78 -1.97 12.11
N LEU A 84 -1.38 -1.04 12.87
CA LEU A 84 -0.63 -0.08 13.67
C LEU A 84 0.18 -0.77 14.78
N GLU A 85 -0.39 -1.76 15.48
CA GLU A 85 0.34 -2.51 16.51
C GLU A 85 1.54 -3.27 15.90
N VAL A 86 1.38 -3.86 14.72
CA VAL A 86 2.49 -4.53 14.00
C VAL A 86 3.58 -3.53 13.64
N ILE A 87 3.21 -2.34 13.14
CA ILE A 87 4.16 -1.27 12.78
C ILE A 87 4.92 -0.77 14.02
N ASP A 88 4.20 -0.46 15.10
CA ASP A 88 4.80 0.01 16.35
C ASP A 88 5.71 -1.05 16.99
N ASN A 89 5.42 -2.32 16.76
CA ASN A 89 6.26 -3.41 17.25
C ASN A 89 7.54 -3.60 16.42
N ALA A 90 7.47 -3.33 15.12
CA ALA A 90 8.57 -3.52 14.19
C ALA A 90 9.54 -2.31 14.14
N ILE A 91 9.02 -1.09 14.31
CA ILE A 91 9.83 0.13 14.24
C ILE A 91 10.56 0.36 15.57
N GLU A 92 11.82 -0.08 15.63
CA GLU A 92 12.69 0.09 16.81
C GLU A 92 13.67 1.26 16.71
N LYS A 93 13.91 1.76 15.48
CA LYS A 93 14.85 2.83 15.18
C LYS A 93 14.14 3.98 14.47
N GLU A 94 14.73 5.17 14.57
CA GLU A 94 14.27 6.31 13.80
C GLU A 94 14.65 6.15 12.33
N TYR A 95 13.65 6.25 11.44
CA TYR A 95 13.84 6.32 10.01
C TYR A 95 13.84 7.77 9.54
N GLU A 96 14.73 8.08 8.60
CA GLU A 96 14.82 9.40 7.96
C GLU A 96 13.72 9.57 6.90
N GLU A 97 13.23 8.47 6.34
CA GLU A 97 12.18 8.43 5.31
C GLU A 97 11.32 7.18 5.44
N ILE A 98 10.00 7.37 5.34
CA ILE A 98 9.01 6.29 5.26
C ILE A 98 8.36 6.34 3.88
N LEU A 99 8.30 5.20 3.20
CA LEU A 99 7.50 4.99 2.00
C LEU A 99 6.36 4.03 2.34
N ILE A 100 5.12 4.41 2.11
CA ILE A 100 3.97 3.52 2.28
C ILE A 100 3.42 3.16 0.90
N ILE A 101 3.28 1.86 0.62
CA ILE A 101 2.69 1.34 -0.62
C ILE A 101 1.44 0.55 -0.25
N GLY A 102 0.27 1.05 -0.61
CA GLY A 102 -1.01 0.40 -0.34
C GLY A 102 -1.74 0.02 -1.61
N LYS A 103 -2.46 -1.11 -1.56
CA LYS A 103 -3.31 -1.57 -2.67
C LYS A 103 -4.76 -1.72 -2.25
N SER A 104 -5.71 -1.16 -3.02
CA SER A 104 -7.16 -1.30 -2.76
C SER A 104 -7.53 -0.96 -1.33
N ILE A 105 -8.12 -1.85 -0.52
CA ILE A 105 -8.40 -1.53 0.89
C ILE A 105 -7.16 -1.09 1.69
N GLY A 106 -5.97 -1.57 1.30
CA GLY A 106 -4.70 -1.16 1.87
C GLY A 106 -4.42 0.33 1.68
N THR A 107 -5.00 0.99 0.67
CA THR A 107 -4.91 2.45 0.51
C THR A 107 -5.68 3.21 1.58
N SER A 108 -6.81 2.67 2.05
CA SER A 108 -7.54 3.26 3.19
C SER A 108 -6.76 3.08 4.49
N VAL A 109 -6.13 1.91 4.69
CA VAL A 109 -5.25 1.66 5.84
C VAL A 109 -4.04 2.61 5.78
N GLN A 110 -3.43 2.75 4.60
CA GLN A 110 -2.31 3.66 4.33
C GLN A 110 -2.63 5.09 4.74
N SER A 111 -3.74 5.68 4.27
CA SER A 111 -4.08 7.06 4.61
C SER A 111 -4.36 7.24 6.10
N PHE A 112 -4.91 6.23 6.78
CA PHE A 112 -5.04 6.27 8.24
C PHE A 112 -3.68 6.26 8.93
N LEU A 113 -2.81 5.31 8.56
CA LEU A 113 -1.48 5.16 9.15
C LEU A 113 -0.60 6.38 8.87
N ASN A 114 -0.73 7.01 7.70
CA ASN A 114 0.04 8.20 7.36
C ASN A 114 -0.21 9.34 8.37
N LYS A 115 -1.46 9.55 8.77
CA LYS A 115 -1.82 10.57 9.79
C LYS A 115 -1.17 10.29 11.14
N ASP A 116 -1.14 9.03 11.56
CA ASP A 116 -0.47 8.62 12.81
C ASP A 116 1.06 8.78 12.70
N LEU A 117 1.65 8.27 11.61
CA LEU A 117 3.09 8.29 11.38
C LEU A 117 3.63 9.71 11.15
N SER A 118 2.84 10.63 10.61
CA SER A 118 3.23 12.03 10.40
C SER A 118 3.53 12.78 11.71
N GLY A 119 3.00 12.30 12.84
CA GLY A 119 3.39 12.81 14.17
C GLY A 119 4.78 12.37 14.63
N ARG A 120 5.34 11.33 14.00
CA ARG A 120 6.60 10.66 14.37
C ARG A 120 7.72 10.85 13.34
N PHE A 121 7.36 10.93 12.07
CA PHE A 121 8.27 11.01 10.93
C PHE A 121 7.97 12.23 10.07
N LYS A 122 9.02 12.95 9.66
CA LYS A 122 8.87 14.19 8.89
C LYS A 122 8.78 13.99 7.39
N ASN A 123 9.31 12.87 6.88
CA ASN A 123 9.37 12.58 5.46
C ASN A 123 8.64 11.27 5.18
N ILE A 124 7.40 11.39 4.73
CA ILE A 124 6.57 10.26 4.34
C ILE A 124 6.18 10.45 2.87
N ARG A 125 6.46 9.43 2.07
CA ARG A 125 6.02 9.29 0.67
C ARG A 125 4.97 8.20 0.58
N ASN A 126 4.11 8.32 -0.42
CA ASN A 126 2.98 7.41 -0.59
C ASN A 126 2.87 6.93 -2.03
N ILE A 127 2.70 5.63 -2.21
CA ILE A 127 2.27 5.04 -3.49
C ILE A 127 0.92 4.36 -3.23
N TYR A 128 -0.10 4.78 -3.98
CA TYR A 128 -1.46 4.27 -3.90
C TYR A 128 -1.77 3.48 -5.16
N ILE A 129 -1.91 2.16 -5.03
CA ILE A 129 -2.20 1.25 -6.14
C ILE A 129 -3.68 0.89 -6.13
N SER A 130 -4.40 1.26 -7.19
CA SER A 130 -5.85 1.08 -7.35
C SER A 130 -6.62 1.51 -6.08
N PRO A 131 -6.55 2.78 -5.66
CA PRO A 131 -7.33 3.24 -4.51
C PRO A 131 -8.82 3.05 -4.77
N ILE A 132 -9.59 2.90 -3.70
CA ILE A 132 -11.05 2.72 -3.76
C ILE A 132 -11.77 3.99 -3.33
N ASN A 133 -13.04 4.14 -3.69
CA ASN A 133 -13.87 5.28 -3.26
C ASN A 133 -13.77 5.56 -1.75
N LYS A 134 -13.85 4.51 -0.91
CA LYS A 134 -13.69 4.62 0.55
C LYS A 134 -12.42 5.37 0.97
N THR A 135 -11.30 5.17 0.26
CA THR A 135 -10.06 5.89 0.58
C THR A 135 -10.24 7.39 0.45
N LEU A 136 -10.88 7.84 -0.64
CA LEU A 136 -11.09 9.25 -0.90
C LEU A 136 -12.20 9.82 -0.01
N ASP A 137 -13.32 9.11 0.09
CA ASP A 137 -14.51 9.54 0.84
C ASP A 137 -14.23 9.73 2.34
N GLU A 138 -13.41 8.85 2.94
CA GLU A 138 -13.21 8.82 4.41
C GLU A 138 -11.84 9.32 4.87
N PHE A 139 -10.79 9.17 4.05
CA PHE A 139 -9.41 9.43 4.49
C PHE A 139 -8.68 10.49 3.67
N ASN A 140 -9.07 10.65 2.40
CA ASN A 140 -8.34 11.37 1.34
C ASN A 140 -7.01 10.69 0.96
N ILE A 141 -6.49 11.05 -0.21
CA ILE A 141 -5.13 10.70 -0.65
C ILE A 141 -4.16 11.74 -0.10
N GLU A 142 -3.06 11.30 0.51
CA GLU A 142 -2.07 12.20 1.09
C GLU A 142 -1.28 12.94 0.00
N SER A 143 -0.80 14.14 0.30
CA SER A 143 0.14 14.87 -0.57
C SER A 143 1.46 14.10 -0.74
N ASN A 144 2.29 14.50 -1.71
CA ASN A 144 3.57 13.85 -1.98
C ASN A 144 3.36 12.35 -2.25
N SER A 145 2.44 12.08 -3.17
CA SER A 145 2.00 10.74 -3.49
C SER A 145 2.01 10.47 -4.99
N LEU A 146 2.18 9.19 -5.32
CA LEU A 146 1.94 8.62 -6.64
C LEU A 146 0.68 7.76 -6.56
N VAL A 147 -0.25 7.97 -7.47
CA VAL A 147 -1.44 7.12 -7.64
C VAL A 147 -1.33 6.35 -8.95
N ILE A 148 -1.45 5.02 -8.88
CA ILE A 148 -1.44 4.13 -10.03
C ILE A 148 -2.80 3.45 -10.08
N THR A 149 -3.56 3.62 -11.18
CA THR A 149 -4.88 2.99 -11.31
C THR A 149 -5.24 2.69 -12.76
N GLY A 150 -6.25 1.86 -12.98
CA GLY A 150 -6.79 1.57 -14.31
C GLY A 150 -8.00 2.43 -14.64
N ASP A 151 -8.21 2.77 -15.91
CA ASP A 151 -9.39 3.54 -16.33
C ASP A 151 -10.70 2.70 -16.33
N LYS A 152 -10.60 1.38 -16.19
CA LYS A 152 -11.73 0.44 -16.03
C LYS A 152 -11.86 -0.10 -14.61
N ASP A 153 -11.25 0.54 -13.61
CA ASP A 153 -11.43 0.15 -12.20
C ASP A 153 -12.87 0.44 -11.73
N PRO A 154 -13.69 -0.58 -11.41
CA PRO A 154 -15.07 -0.37 -10.94
C PRO A 154 -15.14 0.14 -9.50
N LEU A 155 -14.06 0.04 -8.72
CA LEU A 155 -14.03 0.43 -7.30
C LEU A 155 -13.59 1.88 -7.09
N LEU A 156 -13.12 2.54 -8.15
CA LEU A 156 -12.80 3.97 -8.17
C LEU A 156 -13.70 4.69 -9.17
N SER A 157 -14.53 5.60 -8.68
CA SER A 157 -15.44 6.36 -9.53
C SER A 157 -14.67 7.30 -10.47
N ILE A 158 -15.25 7.59 -11.63
CA ILE A 158 -14.68 8.58 -12.58
C ILE A 158 -14.52 9.95 -11.91
N ALA A 159 -15.46 10.34 -11.03
CA ALA A 159 -15.38 11.62 -10.32
C ALA A 159 -14.14 11.67 -9.41
N HIS A 160 -13.90 10.61 -8.64
CA HIS A 160 -12.73 10.47 -7.79
C HIS A 160 -11.41 10.42 -8.57
N ARG A 161 -11.38 9.72 -9.71
CA ARG A 161 -10.19 9.73 -10.58
C ARG A 161 -9.88 11.14 -11.10
N VAL A 162 -10.89 11.86 -11.56
CA VAL A 162 -10.74 13.25 -12.03
C VAL A 162 -10.33 14.20 -10.90
N GLU A 163 -10.76 13.95 -9.67
CA GLU A 163 -10.29 14.70 -8.51
C GLU A 163 -8.80 14.49 -8.26
N ILE A 164 -8.33 13.24 -8.29
CA ILE A 164 -6.91 12.89 -8.16
C ILE A 164 -6.08 13.56 -9.26
N GLU A 165 -6.51 13.45 -10.52
CA GLU A 165 -5.79 14.01 -11.68
C GLU A 165 -5.68 15.54 -11.65
N LYS A 166 -6.56 16.23 -10.92
CA LYS A 166 -6.54 17.70 -10.79
C LYS A 166 -5.61 18.19 -9.69
N ARG A 167 -5.10 17.31 -8.83
CA ARG A 167 -4.23 17.67 -7.71
C ARG A 167 -2.79 17.80 -8.18
N GLU A 168 -2.23 19.01 -8.08
CA GLU A 168 -0.83 19.28 -8.47
C GLU A 168 0.20 18.65 -7.52
N ASP A 169 -0.24 18.28 -6.31
CA ASP A 169 0.60 17.65 -5.28
C ASP A 169 0.59 16.11 -5.33
N ILE A 170 -0.05 15.54 -6.36
CA ILE A 170 -0.15 14.11 -6.62
C ILE A 170 0.32 13.82 -8.05
N GLU A 171 1.21 12.84 -8.18
CA GLU A 171 1.52 12.24 -9.47
C GLU A 171 0.53 11.11 -9.77
N SER A 172 0.06 11.00 -11.00
CA SER A 172 -0.89 9.95 -11.38
C SER A 172 -0.44 9.22 -12.64
N PHE A 173 -0.61 7.89 -12.61
CA PHE A 173 -0.42 7.01 -13.74
C PHE A 173 -1.70 6.20 -13.96
N ILE A 174 -2.35 6.43 -15.11
CA ILE A 174 -3.60 5.77 -15.47
C ILE A 174 -3.33 4.76 -16.58
N ILE A 175 -3.52 3.48 -16.28
CA ILE A 175 -3.33 2.39 -17.22
C ILE A 175 -4.62 2.21 -18.04
N GLU A 176 -4.53 2.46 -19.34
CA GLU A 176 -5.67 2.33 -20.26
C GLU A 176 -6.12 0.86 -20.37
N GLY A 177 -7.42 0.62 -20.23
CA GLY A 177 -8.05 -0.70 -20.32
C GLY A 177 -7.89 -1.57 -19.07
N ALA A 178 -7.16 -1.10 -18.05
CA ALA A 178 -6.86 -1.90 -16.88
C ALA A 178 -8.00 -1.86 -15.84
N ASN A 179 -8.23 -3.01 -15.21
CA ASN A 179 -9.21 -3.20 -14.14
C ASN A 179 -8.62 -2.90 -12.74
N HIS A 180 -9.35 -3.25 -11.68
CA HIS A 180 -8.92 -3.05 -10.29
C HIS A 180 -7.68 -3.88 -9.84
N ALA A 181 -7.33 -4.92 -10.59
CA ALA A 181 -6.10 -5.69 -10.39
C ALA A 181 -4.94 -5.16 -11.25
N LEU A 182 -5.20 -4.11 -12.05
CA LEU A 182 -4.33 -3.56 -13.07
C LEU A 182 -4.06 -4.50 -14.25
N ASP A 183 -4.97 -5.45 -14.48
CA ASP A 183 -4.95 -6.34 -15.63
C ASP A 183 -5.76 -5.74 -16.79
N ILE A 184 -5.23 -5.88 -18.00
CA ILE A 184 -5.91 -5.53 -19.26
C ILE A 184 -6.57 -6.80 -19.81
N GLU A 185 -7.91 -6.82 -19.81
CA GLU A 185 -8.68 -8.00 -20.17
C GLU A 185 -8.36 -8.50 -21.59
N GLY A 186 -8.04 -9.79 -21.71
CA GLY A 186 -7.70 -10.41 -22.99
C GLY A 186 -6.29 -10.07 -23.52
N ASN A 187 -5.48 -9.27 -22.81
CA ASN A 187 -4.14 -8.89 -23.24
C ASN A 187 -3.11 -8.91 -22.10
N VAL A 188 -2.58 -10.12 -21.83
CA VAL A 188 -1.57 -10.34 -20.79
C VAL A 188 -0.25 -9.61 -21.10
N MET A 189 0.14 -9.51 -22.38
CA MET A 189 1.40 -8.84 -22.74
C MET A 189 1.34 -7.35 -22.40
N ASN A 190 0.25 -6.66 -22.78
CA ASN A 190 0.06 -5.26 -22.39
C ASN A 190 -0.04 -5.10 -20.86
N THR A 191 -0.58 -6.08 -20.14
CA THR A 191 -0.60 -6.07 -18.67
C THR A 191 0.82 -6.10 -18.09
N VAL A 192 1.69 -6.95 -18.64
CA VAL A 192 3.10 -7.02 -18.22
C VAL A 192 3.86 -5.75 -18.61
N ASP A 193 3.60 -5.19 -19.78
CA ASP A 193 4.19 -3.93 -20.21
C ASP A 193 3.76 -2.77 -19.28
N ALA A 194 2.48 -2.69 -18.92
CA ALA A 194 1.97 -1.71 -17.96
C ALA A 194 2.56 -1.87 -16.55
N LEU A 195 2.78 -3.11 -16.10
CA LEU A 195 3.50 -3.38 -14.85
C LEU A 195 4.93 -2.86 -14.90
N LYS A 196 5.64 -3.08 -16.01
CA LYS A 196 7.00 -2.55 -16.19
C LYS A 196 7.00 -1.03 -16.14
N GLU A 197 6.09 -0.39 -16.86
CA GLU A 197 5.96 1.08 -16.87
C GLU A 197 5.62 1.63 -15.48
N SER A 198 4.71 0.98 -14.74
CA SER A 198 4.42 1.29 -13.34
C SER A 198 5.68 1.29 -12.48
N LEU A 199 6.53 0.26 -12.59
CA LEU A 199 7.76 0.15 -11.81
C LEU A 199 8.79 1.23 -12.18
N GLU A 200 8.87 1.63 -13.46
CA GLU A 200 9.72 2.74 -13.89
C GLU A 200 9.25 4.07 -13.28
N ILE A 201 7.93 4.33 -13.28
CA ILE A 201 7.33 5.52 -12.67
C ILE A 201 7.51 5.53 -11.15
N GLU A 202 7.29 4.40 -10.48
CA GLU A 202 7.53 4.25 -9.05
C GLU A 202 8.99 4.53 -8.70
N LYS A 203 9.94 4.00 -9.48
CA LYS A 203 11.37 4.23 -9.30
C LYS A 203 11.71 5.71 -9.40
N ASP A 204 11.21 6.39 -10.43
CA ASP A 204 11.43 7.83 -10.63
C ASP A 204 10.82 8.63 -9.47
N PHE A 205 9.63 8.28 -9.02
CA PHE A 205 8.97 8.92 -7.88
C PHE A 205 9.76 8.76 -6.57
N ILE A 206 10.28 7.56 -6.30
CA ILE A 206 11.04 7.24 -5.08
C ILE A 206 12.40 7.96 -5.05
N LEU A 207 13.03 8.18 -6.22
CA LEU A 207 14.38 8.74 -6.31
C LEU A 207 14.43 10.28 -6.39
N LYS A 208 13.29 10.96 -6.49
CA LYS A 208 13.18 12.43 -6.42
C LYS A 208 13.62 13.00 -5.10
#